data_AF-A0A2H0QVZ3-F1
#
_entry.id   AF-A0A2H0QVZ3-F1
#
_cell.length_a   1.000
_cell.length_b   1.000
_cell.length_c   1.000
_cell.angle_alpha   90.00
_cell.angle_beta   90.00
_cell.angle_gamma   90.00
#
_symmetry.space_group_name_H-M   'P 1'
#
loop_
_entity.id
_entity.type
_entity.pdbx_description
1 polymer ?
#
loop_
_entity_poly.entity_id
_entity_poly.type
_entity_poly.pdbx_seq_one_letter_code
_entity_poly.pdbx_strand_id
1 'polypeptide(L)'
;MKLHNVGRNLVIWTVVTIICACPSFKMAFFEGFNVTAMITGIAIIIAGYTFISSTSFYQNIKSNKIYFYKALRISFGIRILNGIASLPFEFNSSSPNFTVCFFWIDYAAGLAALMLTYLTMGKNTYGNNEAYKQAFLPTFITTLSEAVIMSLFLLFVAFLIWGIIRIWLLIFKGKKNAG
;
A
#
# COMPACT_ATOMS: atom_id res chain seq x y z
N MET A 1 -1.23 9.86 -25.04
CA MET A 1 -1.43 10.18 -23.61
C MET A 1 -0.33 11.13 -23.16
N LYS A 2 -0.63 12.33 -22.64
CA LYS A 2 0.42 13.24 -22.15
C LYS A 2 0.81 12.84 -20.73
N LEU A 3 2.09 12.58 -20.51
CA LEU A 3 2.64 12.25 -19.19
C LEU A 3 3.15 13.53 -18.54
N HIS A 4 2.79 13.74 -17.28
CA HIS A 4 3.15 14.95 -16.53
C HIS A 4 4.06 14.60 -15.35
N ASN A 5 5.18 15.32 -15.19
CA ASN A 5 6.06 15.27 -14.02
C ASN A 5 6.59 13.86 -13.68
N VAL A 6 6.89 13.03 -14.69
CA VAL A 6 7.28 11.62 -14.54
C VAL A 6 8.43 11.44 -13.56
N GLY A 7 9.53 12.18 -13.72
CA GLY A 7 10.71 12.06 -12.83
C GLY A 7 10.40 12.39 -11.37
N ARG A 8 9.59 13.43 -11.12
CA ARG A 8 9.16 13.78 -9.76
C ARG A 8 8.25 12.71 -9.16
N ASN A 9 7.31 12.18 -9.96
CA ASN A 9 6.43 11.10 -9.51
C ASN A 9 7.24 9.83 -9.21
N LEU A 10 8.25 9.52 -10.02
CA LEU A 10 9.14 8.37 -9.80
C LEU A 10 9.85 8.45 -8.45
N VAL A 11 10.44 9.61 -8.12
CA VAL A 11 11.10 9.81 -6.83
C VAL A 11 10.11 9.67 -5.67
N ILE A 12 8.93 10.28 -5.77
CA ILE A 12 7.90 10.20 -4.72
C ILE A 12 7.48 8.75 -4.49
N TRP A 13 7.13 8.02 -5.55
CA TRP A 13 6.65 6.65 -5.40
C TRP A 13 7.76 5.68 -4.99
N THR A 14 9.00 5.92 -5.41
CA THR A 14 10.16 5.16 -4.92
C THR A 14 10.29 5.27 -3.41
N VAL A 15 10.30 6.50 -2.87
CA VAL A 15 10.43 6.73 -1.43
C VAL A 15 9.25 6.12 -0.66
N VAL A 16 8.01 6.36 -1.12
CA VAL A 16 6.80 5.85 -0.46
C VAL A 16 6.79 4.32 -0.46
N THR A 17 7.04 3.70 -1.61
CA THR A 17 6.99 2.23 -1.71
C THR A 17 8.11 1.57 -0.91
N ILE A 18 9.33 2.14 -0.88
CA ILE A 18 10.42 1.59 -0.06
C ILE A 18 10.07 1.64 1.42
N ILE A 19 9.62 2.80 1.93
CA ILE A 19 9.25 2.95 3.35
C ILE A 19 8.16 1.94 3.73
N CYS A 20 7.15 1.78 2.89
CA CYS A 20 6.07 0.83 3.15
C CYS A 20 6.47 -0.64 2.98
N ALA A 21 7.51 -0.94 2.20
CA ALA A 21 7.98 -2.32 1.95
C ALA A 21 9.01 -2.81 2.95
N CYS A 22 9.70 -1.91 3.68
CA CYS A 22 10.71 -2.27 4.69
C CYS A 22 10.22 -3.37 5.67
N PRO A 23 9.01 -3.28 6.25
CA PRO A 23 8.53 -4.29 7.19
C PRO A 23 8.39 -5.68 6.54
N SER A 24 7.90 -5.73 5.29
CA SER A 24 7.74 -6.97 4.52
C SER A 24 9.09 -7.58 4.14
N PHE A 25 10.12 -6.78 3.86
CA PHE A 25 11.47 -7.30 3.60
C PHE A 25 12.09 -7.98 4.81
N LYS A 26 11.89 -7.45 6.01
CA LYS A 26 12.35 -8.11 7.24
C LYS A 26 11.74 -9.50 7.35
N MET A 27 10.42 -9.61 7.21
CA MET A 27 9.72 -10.89 7.21
C MET A 27 10.23 -11.81 6.11
N ALA A 28 10.54 -11.28 4.92
CA ALA A 28 11.11 -12.05 3.84
C ALA A 28 12.45 -12.70 4.20
N PHE A 29 13.34 -11.96 4.87
CA PHE A 29 14.61 -12.49 5.34
C PHE A 29 14.45 -13.55 6.44
N PHE A 30 13.50 -13.38 7.37
CA PHE A 30 13.27 -14.36 8.44
C PHE A 30 12.52 -15.62 7.98
N GLU A 31 11.55 -15.48 7.08
CA GLU A 31 10.71 -16.59 6.62
C GLU A 31 11.21 -17.25 5.33
N GLY A 32 12.32 -16.77 4.77
CA GLY A 32 12.96 -17.37 3.59
C GLY A 32 12.24 -17.11 2.27
N PHE A 33 11.60 -15.95 2.10
CA PHE A 33 10.98 -15.58 0.84
C PHE A 33 12.02 -15.17 -0.22
N ASN A 34 11.66 -15.32 -1.50
CA ASN A 34 12.52 -14.92 -2.61
C ASN A 34 12.64 -13.39 -2.72
N VAL A 35 13.71 -12.83 -2.14
CA VAL A 35 13.97 -11.38 -2.11
C VAL A 35 14.05 -10.76 -3.52
N THR A 36 14.63 -11.48 -4.50
CA THR A 36 14.73 -10.99 -5.88
C THR A 36 13.36 -10.83 -6.54
N ALA A 37 12.43 -11.75 -6.28
CA ALA A 37 11.06 -11.65 -6.74
C ALA A 37 10.34 -10.43 -6.14
N MET A 38 10.54 -10.18 -4.84
CA MET A 38 9.96 -9.01 -4.17
C MET A 38 10.49 -7.69 -4.73
N ILE A 39 11.81 -7.58 -4.93
CA ILE A 39 12.44 -6.38 -5.53
C ILE A 39 11.85 -6.12 -6.93
N THR A 40 11.69 -7.18 -7.72
CA THR A 40 11.10 -7.08 -9.07
C THR A 40 9.65 -6.62 -9.02
N GLY A 41 8.84 -7.19 -8.11
CA GLY A 41 7.47 -6.75 -7.86
C GLY A 41 7.39 -5.27 -7.47
N ILE A 42 8.25 -4.83 -6.54
CA ILE A 42 8.34 -3.44 -6.08
C ILE A 42 8.71 -2.49 -7.21
N ALA A 43 9.68 -2.86 -8.06
CA ALA A 43 10.05 -2.05 -9.23
C ALA A 43 8.86 -1.84 -10.18
N ILE A 44 8.08 -2.89 -10.43
CA ILE A 44 6.85 -2.81 -11.24
C ILE A 44 5.80 -1.94 -10.57
N ILE A 45 5.61 -2.05 -9.26
CA ILE A 45 4.67 -1.23 -8.49
C ILE A 45 5.05 0.25 -8.56
N ILE A 46 6.33 0.58 -8.37
CA ILE A 46 6.85 1.95 -8.49
C ILE A 46 6.59 2.50 -9.89
N ALA A 47 6.92 1.72 -10.93
CA ALA A 47 6.66 2.11 -12.31
C ALA A 47 5.16 2.32 -12.58
N GLY A 48 4.31 1.43 -12.09
CA GLY A 48 2.86 1.49 -12.21
C GLY A 48 2.27 2.74 -11.57
N TYR A 49 2.60 3.02 -10.30
CA TYR A 49 2.13 4.23 -9.63
C TYR A 49 2.66 5.51 -10.27
N THR A 50 3.91 5.50 -10.72
CA THR A 50 4.51 6.61 -11.46
C THR A 50 3.75 6.88 -12.75
N PHE A 51 3.43 5.83 -13.51
CA PHE A 51 2.66 5.93 -14.73
C PHE A 51 1.27 6.49 -14.46
N ILE A 52 0.51 5.86 -13.55
CA ILE A 52 -0.85 6.26 -13.16
C ILE A 52 -0.88 7.73 -12.71
N SER A 53 0.06 8.14 -11.85
CA SER A 53 0.11 9.52 -11.33
C SER A 53 0.52 10.55 -12.37
N SER A 54 1.20 10.12 -13.43
CA SER A 54 1.60 10.96 -14.55
C SER A 54 0.51 11.11 -15.60
N THR A 55 -0.56 10.32 -15.53
CA THR A 55 -1.69 10.39 -16.47
C THR A 55 -2.52 11.67 -16.31
N SER A 56 -3.09 12.16 -17.42
CA SER A 56 -4.03 13.28 -17.40
C SER A 56 -5.28 13.01 -16.55
N PHE A 57 -5.68 11.73 -16.40
CA PHE A 57 -6.78 11.33 -15.52
C PHE A 57 -6.49 11.64 -14.06
N TYR A 58 -5.30 11.27 -13.56
CA TYR A 58 -4.90 11.57 -12.19
C TYR A 58 -4.74 13.07 -11.95
N GLN A 59 -4.19 13.80 -12.93
CA GLN A 59 -4.09 15.26 -12.84
C GLN A 59 -5.46 15.94 -12.79
N ASN A 60 -6.45 15.41 -13.52
CA ASN A 60 -7.83 15.89 -13.48
C ASN A 60 -8.49 15.65 -12.11
N ILE A 61 -8.26 14.48 -11.48
CA ILE A 61 -8.73 14.23 -10.11
C ILE A 61 -8.08 15.24 -9.14
N LYS A 62 -6.78 15.48 -9.29
CA LYS A 62 -6.04 16.42 -8.45
C LYS A 62 -6.56 17.86 -8.57
N SER A 63 -6.92 18.31 -9.77
CA SER A 63 -7.42 19.68 -10.00
C SER A 63 -8.90 19.84 -9.64
N ASN A 64 -9.75 18.92 -10.07
CA ASN A 64 -11.21 19.09 -10.01
C ASN A 64 -11.85 18.45 -8.78
N LYS A 65 -11.22 17.44 -8.18
CA LYS A 65 -11.74 16.73 -6.99
C LYS A 65 -10.85 16.97 -5.77
N ILE A 66 -10.60 18.23 -5.45
CA ILE A 66 -9.65 18.67 -4.39
C ILE A 66 -9.88 17.94 -3.05
N TYR A 67 -11.13 17.81 -2.59
CA TYR A 67 -11.43 17.14 -1.32
C TYR A 67 -11.14 15.64 -1.34
N PHE A 68 -11.41 14.97 -2.46
CA PHE A 68 -11.08 13.56 -2.63
C PHE A 68 -9.57 13.37 -2.73
N TYR A 69 -8.86 14.25 -3.45
CA TYR A 69 -7.41 14.24 -3.49
C TYR A 69 -6.77 14.48 -2.12
N LYS A 70 -7.33 15.38 -1.30
CA LYS A 70 -6.91 15.55 0.10
C LYS A 70 -7.12 14.26 0.91
N ALA A 71 -8.26 13.60 0.77
CA ALA A 71 -8.55 12.34 1.45
C ALA A 71 -7.57 11.22 1.02
N LEU A 72 -7.27 11.11 -0.27
CA LEU A 72 -6.23 10.20 -0.79
C LEU A 72 -4.87 10.49 -0.16
N ARG A 73 -4.44 11.76 -0.12
CA ARG A 73 -3.17 12.14 0.52
C ARG A 73 -3.12 11.78 2.00
N ILE A 74 -4.23 11.97 2.73
CA ILE A 74 -4.31 11.58 4.15
C ILE A 74 -4.20 10.06 4.29
N SER A 75 -4.91 9.29 3.46
CA SER A 75 -4.85 7.82 3.49
C SER A 75 -3.43 7.30 3.22
N PHE A 76 -2.74 7.81 2.20
CA PHE A 76 -1.33 7.47 1.96
C PHE A 76 -0.42 7.94 3.10
N GLY A 77 -0.69 9.12 3.67
CA GLY A 77 0.04 9.63 4.83
C GLY A 77 -0.06 8.71 6.04
N ILE A 78 -1.26 8.20 6.34
CA ILE A 78 -1.49 7.21 7.41
C ILE A 78 -0.66 5.96 7.16
N ARG A 79 -0.60 5.46 5.91
CA ARG A 79 0.20 4.27 5.58
C ARG A 79 1.71 4.51 5.74
N ILE A 80 2.21 5.66 5.31
CA ILE A 80 3.62 6.01 5.48
C ILE A 80 3.95 6.11 6.96
N LEU A 81 3.09 6.78 7.75
CA LEU A 81 3.24 6.86 9.20
C LEU A 81 3.22 5.47 9.83
N ASN A 82 2.37 4.57 9.35
CA ASN A 82 2.32 3.18 9.81
C ASN A 82 3.64 2.45 9.57
N GLY A 83 4.18 2.54 8.35
CA GLY A 83 5.47 1.94 7.99
C GLY A 83 6.63 2.54 8.76
N ILE A 84 6.67 3.86 8.97
CA ILE A 84 7.70 4.51 9.79
C ILE A 84 7.57 4.11 11.26
N ALA A 85 6.34 4.09 11.78
CA ALA A 85 6.07 3.74 13.18
C ALA A 85 6.41 2.28 13.46
N SER A 86 6.35 1.36 12.49
CA SER A 86 6.73 -0.04 12.71
C SER A 86 8.24 -0.23 12.83
N LEU A 87 9.07 0.61 12.17
CA LEU A 87 10.52 0.46 12.14
C LEU A 87 11.18 0.38 13.54
N PRO A 88 10.96 1.32 14.51
CA PRO A 88 11.64 1.28 15.80
C PRO A 88 11.25 0.07 16.65
N PHE A 89 9.99 -0.37 16.54
CA PHE A 89 9.46 -1.50 17.30
C PHE A 89 9.84 -2.85 16.69
N GLU A 90 10.26 -2.86 15.43
CA GLU A 90 10.85 -4.04 14.80
C GLU A 90 12.29 -4.31 15.26
N PHE A 91 13.03 -3.30 15.75
CA PHE A 91 14.41 -3.49 16.23
C PHE A 91 14.53 -3.71 17.74
N ASN A 92 13.49 -3.39 18.53
CA ASN A 92 13.49 -3.57 19.99
C ASN A 92 12.44 -4.61 20.41
N SER A 93 12.87 -5.84 20.60
CA SER A 93 12.05 -7.05 20.85
C SER A 93 11.33 -7.11 22.22
N SER A 94 11.15 -5.99 22.92
CA SER A 94 10.84 -6.00 24.36
C SER A 94 9.34 -5.86 24.70
N SER A 95 8.48 -5.51 23.74
CA SER A 95 7.04 -5.37 23.99
C SER A 95 6.18 -5.76 22.77
N PRO A 96 5.61 -6.98 22.75
CA PRO A 96 4.85 -7.46 21.60
C PRO A 96 3.55 -6.68 21.36
N ASN A 97 2.95 -6.06 22.37
CA ASN A 97 1.57 -5.55 22.26
C ASN A 97 1.42 -4.25 21.44
N PHE A 98 2.46 -3.41 21.34
CA PHE A 98 2.36 -2.12 20.62
C PHE A 98 2.77 -2.23 19.14
N THR A 99 3.79 -3.05 18.84
CA THR A 99 4.22 -3.40 17.47
C THR A 99 3.09 -4.03 16.67
N VAL A 100 2.31 -4.88 17.35
CA VAL A 100 1.19 -5.63 16.82
C VAL A 100 0.13 -4.67 16.24
N CYS A 101 -0.29 -3.61 16.96
CA CYS A 101 -1.35 -2.70 16.51
C CYS A 101 -1.09 -1.97 15.18
N PHE A 102 0.16 -1.56 14.91
CA PHE A 102 0.52 -0.85 13.68
C PHE A 102 0.85 -1.83 12.54
N PHE A 103 1.44 -2.98 12.85
CA PHE A 103 1.82 -3.97 11.84
C PHE A 103 0.66 -4.83 11.31
N TRP A 104 -0.48 -4.90 12.02
CA TRP A 104 -1.60 -5.78 11.65
C TRP A 104 -2.16 -5.55 10.24
N ILE A 105 -2.22 -4.30 9.75
CA ILE A 105 -2.86 -4.02 8.45
C ILE A 105 -1.98 -4.56 7.31
N ASP A 106 -0.69 -4.21 7.31
CA ASP A 106 0.25 -4.69 6.29
C ASP A 106 0.45 -6.21 6.43
N TYR A 107 0.51 -6.75 7.65
CA TYR A 107 0.58 -8.20 7.88
C TYR A 107 -0.68 -8.96 7.40
N ALA A 108 -1.87 -8.45 7.70
CA ALA A 108 -3.12 -9.06 7.23
C ALA A 108 -3.24 -9.02 5.71
N ALA A 109 -2.79 -7.93 5.07
CA ALA A 109 -2.74 -7.84 3.62
C ALA A 109 -1.73 -8.82 3.01
N GLY A 110 -0.56 -8.99 3.63
CA GLY A 110 0.43 -9.99 3.23
C GLY A 110 -0.11 -11.42 3.35
N LEU A 111 -0.77 -11.77 4.45
CA LEU A 111 -1.42 -13.07 4.63
C LEU A 111 -2.54 -13.30 3.61
N ALA A 112 -3.38 -12.29 3.36
CA ALA A 112 -4.44 -12.37 2.36
C ALA A 112 -3.87 -12.57 0.94
N ALA A 113 -2.79 -11.87 0.60
CA ALA A 113 -2.10 -12.01 -0.67
C ALA A 113 -1.47 -13.40 -0.84
N LEU A 114 -0.87 -13.92 0.23
CA LEU A 114 -0.28 -15.26 0.25
C LEU A 114 -1.37 -16.34 0.05
N MET A 115 -2.50 -16.20 0.76
CA MET A 115 -3.64 -17.11 0.60
C MET A 115 -4.23 -17.05 -0.81
N LEU A 116 -4.39 -15.84 -1.36
CA LEU A 116 -4.88 -15.66 -2.74
C LEU A 116 -3.95 -16.30 -3.76
N THR A 117 -2.64 -16.12 -3.60
CA THR A 117 -1.65 -16.69 -4.51
C THR A 117 -1.61 -18.22 -4.38
N TYR A 118 -1.77 -18.75 -3.16
CA TYR A 118 -1.87 -20.18 -2.91
C TYR A 118 -3.11 -20.81 -3.59
N LEU A 119 -4.26 -20.13 -3.53
CA LEU A 119 -5.49 -20.56 -4.20
C LEU A 119 -5.38 -20.52 -5.73
N THR A 120 -4.70 -19.52 -6.28
CA THR A 120 -4.59 -19.32 -7.73
C THR A 120 -3.53 -20.19 -8.39
N MET A 121 -2.41 -20.47 -7.72
CA MET A 121 -1.31 -21.27 -8.28
C MET A 121 -1.38 -22.76 -7.90
N GLY A 122 -2.26 -23.10 -6.95
CA GLY A 122 -2.59 -24.46 -6.54
C GLY A 122 -1.51 -25.12 -5.68
N LYS A 123 -1.97 -25.81 -4.61
CA LYS A 123 -1.15 -26.67 -3.74
C LYS A 123 -0.34 -27.74 -4.49
N ASN A 124 -0.82 -28.14 -5.68
CA ASN A 124 -0.25 -29.25 -6.45
C ASN A 124 1.04 -28.89 -7.19
N THR A 125 1.31 -27.60 -7.43
CA THR A 125 2.50 -27.15 -8.18
C THR A 125 3.74 -27.07 -7.27
N TYR A 126 3.55 -26.75 -5.99
CA TYR A 126 4.60 -26.59 -4.99
C TYR A 126 4.18 -27.38 -3.75
N GLY A 127 4.47 -28.68 -3.74
CA GLY A 127 3.95 -29.66 -2.76
C GLY A 127 4.28 -29.40 -1.28
N ASN A 128 5.01 -28.33 -0.93
CA ASN A 128 5.24 -27.85 0.43
C ASN A 128 5.32 -26.30 0.50
N ASN A 129 5.01 -25.73 1.67
CA ASN A 129 4.99 -24.27 1.88
C ASN A 129 6.37 -23.61 1.73
N GLU A 130 7.46 -24.34 1.97
CA GLU A 130 8.82 -23.77 1.88
C GLU A 130 9.29 -23.59 0.44
N ALA A 131 9.08 -24.58 -0.45
CA ALA A 131 9.43 -24.41 -1.86
C ALA A 131 8.61 -23.27 -2.49
N TYR A 132 7.37 -23.08 -2.03
CA TYR A 132 6.51 -21.99 -2.47
C TYR A 132 7.08 -20.61 -2.07
N LYS A 133 7.56 -20.45 -0.84
CA LYS A 133 8.18 -19.20 -0.35
C LYS A 133 9.49 -18.87 -1.08
N GLN A 134 10.27 -19.88 -1.43
CA GLN A 134 11.55 -19.70 -2.13
C GLN A 134 11.40 -19.54 -3.64
N ALA A 135 10.27 -19.99 -4.20
CA ALA A 135 10.00 -19.86 -5.62
C ALA A 135 9.77 -18.40 -6.03
N PHE A 136 10.34 -18.03 -7.18
CA PHE A 136 10.27 -16.67 -7.70
C PHE A 136 8.84 -16.26 -8.03
N LEU A 137 8.13 -17.06 -8.84
CA LEU A 137 6.83 -16.69 -9.38
C LEU A 137 5.73 -16.53 -8.30
N PRO A 138 5.59 -17.45 -7.32
CA PRO A 138 4.62 -17.28 -6.24
C PRO A 138 4.93 -16.09 -5.34
N THR A 139 6.20 -15.86 -5.00
CA THR A 139 6.60 -14.68 -4.22
C THR A 139 6.30 -13.39 -4.98
N PHE A 140 6.61 -13.36 -6.27
CA PHE A 140 6.34 -12.23 -7.15
C PHE A 140 4.85 -11.90 -7.21
N ILE A 141 3.99 -12.90 -7.44
CA ILE A 141 2.54 -12.69 -7.49
C ILE A 141 2.02 -12.27 -6.12
N THR A 142 2.51 -12.86 -5.04
CA THR A 142 2.15 -12.45 -3.67
C THR A 142 2.45 -10.97 -3.46
N THR A 143 3.65 -10.49 -3.84
CA THR A 143 4.02 -9.07 -3.74
C THR A 143 3.08 -8.17 -4.56
N LEU A 144 2.72 -8.56 -5.78
CA LEU A 144 1.79 -7.80 -6.61
C LEU A 144 0.37 -7.78 -6.03
N SER A 145 -0.12 -8.94 -5.57
CA SER A 145 -1.43 -9.07 -4.95
C SER A 145 -1.54 -8.25 -3.67
N GLU A 146 -0.51 -8.27 -2.82
CA GLU A 146 -0.44 -7.44 -1.61
C GLU A 146 -0.53 -5.95 -1.97
N ALA A 147 0.20 -5.50 -2.98
CA ALA A 147 0.15 -4.11 -3.43
C ALA A 147 -1.24 -3.70 -3.95
N VAL A 148 -1.93 -4.59 -4.66
CA VAL A 148 -3.31 -4.36 -5.13
C VAL A 148 -4.28 -4.30 -3.96
N ILE A 149 -4.25 -5.28 -3.05
CA ILE A 149 -5.09 -5.33 -1.85
C ILE A 149 -4.92 -4.06 -1.03
N MET A 150 -3.67 -3.66 -0.77
CA MET A 150 -3.38 -2.44 -0.03
C MET A 150 -3.82 -1.18 -0.78
N SER A 151 -3.70 -1.13 -2.11
CA SER A 151 -4.22 -0.01 -2.89
C SER A 151 -5.73 0.14 -2.74
N LEU A 152 -6.47 -0.97 -2.83
CA LEU A 152 -7.92 -0.99 -2.66
C LEU A 152 -8.32 -0.57 -1.25
N PHE A 153 -7.60 -1.06 -0.24
CA PHE A 153 -7.82 -0.65 1.15
C PHE A 153 -7.60 0.85 1.35
N LEU A 154 -6.53 1.42 0.80
CA LEU A 154 -6.30 2.87 0.86
C LEU A 154 -7.36 3.67 0.13
N LEU A 155 -7.81 3.20 -1.05
CA LEU A 155 -8.91 3.84 -1.77
C LEU A 155 -10.20 3.83 -0.94
N PHE A 156 -10.50 2.72 -0.26
CA PHE A 156 -11.64 2.60 0.64
C PHE A 156 -11.53 3.59 1.82
N VAL A 157 -10.37 3.63 2.51
CA VAL A 157 -10.11 4.59 3.59
C VAL A 157 -10.24 6.03 3.11
N ALA A 158 -9.69 6.35 1.93
CA ALA A 158 -9.83 7.68 1.33
C ALA A 158 -11.30 8.02 1.04
N PHE A 159 -12.10 7.05 0.60
CA PHE A 159 -13.54 7.25 0.37
C PHE A 159 -14.28 7.55 1.67
N LEU A 160 -13.96 6.84 2.77
CA LEU A 160 -14.53 7.12 4.10
C LEU A 160 -14.15 8.52 4.60
N ILE A 161 -12.87 8.88 4.52
CA ILE A 161 -12.38 10.22 4.91
C ILE A 161 -13.08 11.30 4.08
N TRP A 162 -13.22 11.08 2.77
CA TRP A 162 -13.92 12.01 1.89
C TRP A 162 -15.40 12.17 2.28
N GLY A 163 -16.09 11.07 2.61
CA GLY A 163 -17.45 11.08 3.13
C GLY A 163 -17.58 11.90 4.41
N ILE A 164 -16.68 11.70 5.38
CA ILE A 164 -16.64 12.46 6.64
C ILE A 164 -16.44 13.95 6.36
N ILE A 165 -15.48 14.32 5.51
CA ILE A 165 -15.23 15.72 5.13
C ILE A 165 -16.48 16.34 4.49
N ARG A 166 -17.19 15.61 3.63
CA ARG A 166 -18.40 16.10 2.97
C ARG A 166 -19.54 16.31 3.96
N ILE A 167 -19.78 15.35 4.86
CA ILE A 167 -20.80 15.47 5.92
C ILE A 167 -20.51 16.67 6.81
N TRP A 168 -19.25 16.81 7.26
CA TRP A 168 -18.83 17.93 8.09
C TRP A 168 -19.05 19.27 7.39
N LEU A 169 -18.66 19.39 6.12
CA LEU A 169 -18.90 20.61 5.35
C LEU A 169 -20.39 20.95 5.20
N LEU A 170 -21.27 19.95 5.01
CA LEU A 170 -22.72 20.18 4.92
C LEU A 170 -23.30 20.71 6.23
N ILE A 171 -22.92 20.11 7.36
CA ILE A 171 -23.41 20.49 8.69
C ILE A 171 -22.96 21.92 9.05
N PHE A 172 -21.69 22.25 8.82
CA PHE A 172 -21.11 23.50 9.30
C PHE A 172 -21.19 24.66 8.31
N LYS A 173 -21.20 24.42 6.98
CA LYS A 173 -21.46 25.50 6.01
C LYS A 173 -22.94 25.82 5.86
N GLY A 174 -23.84 24.85 6.07
CA GLY A 174 -25.28 25.10 6.05
C GLY A 174 -25.73 26.13 7.09
N LYS A 175 -25.08 26.16 8.26
CA LYS A 175 -25.34 27.15 9.32
C LYS A 175 -24.90 28.58 9.00
N LYS A 176 -24.00 28.79 8.03
CA LYS A 176 -23.43 30.12 7.76
C LYS A 176 -24.29 30.99 6.83
N ASN A 177 -25.31 30.41 6.20
CA ASN A 177 -26.22 31.11 5.28
C ASN A 177 -27.66 31.23 5.84
N ALA A 178 -27.86 30.88 7.11
CA ALA A 178 -29.17 30.85 7.77
C ALA A 178 -29.28 31.81 8.97
N GLY A 179 -28.33 32.76 9.08
CA GLY A 179 -28.31 33.81 10.09
C GLY A 179 -28.12 35.17 9.46
#